data_AF-A0A9X3PUK2-F1
#
_entry.id   AF-A0A9X3PUK2-F1
#
_cell.length_a   1.000
_cell.length_b   1.000
_cell.length_c   1.000
_cell.angle_alpha   90.00
_cell.angle_beta   90.00
_cell.angle_gamma   90.00
#
_symmetry.space_group_name_H-M   'P 1'
#
loop_
_entity.id
_entity.type
_entity.pdbx_description
1 polymer ?
#
loop_
_entity_poly.entity_id
_entity_poly.type
_entity_poly.pdbx_seq_one_letter_code
_entity_poly.pdbx_strand_id
1 'polypeptide(L)'
;VDTLYQGNVINNGSNPDWVGKLYRLTTGDPTDSDTFGTVTSPSQWGIASGSDRVPTVLIDNFSAPSDTKVGPIPSAPGVTLDDSGQYWLFFGTGRYHSAADKTNSDTQYLFGIKDPVLTGGCTQSTSTNCEQNDLVNVSGATICIVCTGGTTEVTGVSGVTTLEGTSTTTLQGLVQSKEGWFTTLPATRERALVSPTLIGGTVFFPTFITPDDSACEGSSGTSTLYALFYLTGTAYTEPALGTEVDGSGNTNAKRSIAIGGIGMASQVAIHIGGQGTGGAGAASNAGCAGRVTGFVQSSTGTLTQFCSKPALSGWSHYVSWIGERSI
;
A
#
# COMPACT_ATOMS: atom_id res chain seq x y z
N VAL A 1 11.67 8.38 19.69
CA VAL A 1 12.05 8.99 18.40
C VAL A 1 10.80 9.05 17.56
N ASP A 2 10.18 10.22 17.59
CA ASP A 2 9.06 10.51 16.68
C ASP A 2 9.62 10.69 15.26
N THR A 3 8.81 10.38 14.26
CA THR A 3 9.23 10.36 12.86
C THR A 3 8.10 10.87 11.96
N LEU A 4 8.46 11.70 10.99
CA LEU A 4 7.58 12.16 9.92
C LEU A 4 8.03 11.55 8.59
N TYR A 5 7.07 11.16 7.76
CA TYR A 5 7.34 10.63 6.42
C TYR A 5 6.74 11.54 5.35
N GLN A 6 7.49 11.77 4.28
CA GLN A 6 7.05 12.64 3.20
C GLN A 6 7.56 12.13 1.86
N GLY A 7 6.65 12.00 0.90
CA GLY A 7 6.97 11.83 -0.51
C GLY A 7 7.22 13.18 -1.18
N ASN A 8 7.96 13.18 -2.29
CA ASN A 8 8.09 14.37 -3.12
C ASN A 8 7.84 14.09 -4.60
N VAL A 9 7.76 15.19 -5.35
CA VAL A 9 7.57 15.22 -6.80
C VAL A 9 8.70 16.06 -7.39
N ILE A 10 9.60 15.43 -8.14
CA ILE A 10 10.80 16.03 -8.70
C ILE A 10 10.75 15.92 -10.22
N ASN A 11 11.09 17.00 -10.92
CA ASN A 11 11.37 16.93 -12.35
C ASN A 11 12.78 16.36 -12.56
N ASN A 12 12.87 15.23 -13.26
CA ASN A 12 14.09 14.47 -13.46
C ASN A 12 14.90 14.94 -14.69
N GLY A 13 14.34 15.84 -15.52
CA GLY A 13 14.96 16.33 -16.76
C GLY A 13 15.29 15.25 -17.81
N SER A 14 14.84 14.03 -17.59
CA SER A 14 15.08 12.83 -18.39
C SER A 14 13.94 11.85 -18.16
N ASN A 15 13.80 10.82 -19.01
CA ASN A 15 12.71 9.84 -18.89
C ASN A 15 12.97 8.84 -17.73
N PRO A 16 12.02 8.61 -16.81
CA PRO A 16 10.71 9.26 -16.67
C PRO A 16 10.84 10.72 -16.18
N ASP A 17 10.09 11.62 -16.81
CA ASP A 17 10.21 13.08 -16.62
C ASP A 17 9.99 13.51 -15.17
N TRP A 18 9.18 12.75 -14.43
CA TRP A 18 8.87 12.98 -13.04
C TRP A 18 9.22 11.76 -12.21
N VAL A 19 9.92 12.01 -11.11
CA VAL A 19 10.32 11.00 -10.13
C VAL A 19 9.99 11.50 -8.73
N GLY A 20 10.21 10.65 -7.74
CA GLY A 20 9.98 10.97 -6.35
C GLY A 20 10.86 10.10 -5.47
N LYS A 21 11.08 10.59 -4.25
CA LYS A 21 11.72 9.88 -3.17
C LYS A 21 10.81 9.91 -1.96
N LEU A 22 10.82 8.84 -1.18
CA LEU A 22 10.22 8.86 0.15
C LEU A 22 11.29 9.22 1.17
N TYR A 23 10.99 10.19 2.01
CA TYR A 23 11.87 10.66 3.07
C TYR A 23 11.33 10.30 4.44
N ARG A 24 12.27 10.09 5.35
CA ARG A 24 12.09 9.96 6.79
C ARG A 24 12.76 11.14 7.48
N LEU A 25 11.96 11.95 8.16
CA LEU A 25 12.44 13.02 9.02
C LEU A 25 12.36 12.56 10.48
N THR A 26 13.53 12.30 11.05
CA THR A 26 13.68 11.94 12.47
C THR A 26 13.51 13.19 13.32
N THR A 27 12.58 13.17 14.28
CA THR A 27 12.33 14.31 15.17
C THR A 27 12.72 14.00 16.62
N GLY A 28 13.51 12.96 16.86
CA GLY A 28 14.10 12.64 18.17
C GLY A 28 15.60 12.92 18.20
N ASP A 29 16.17 13.08 19.40
CA ASP A 29 17.61 13.24 19.58
C ASP A 29 18.28 11.86 19.41
N PRO A 30 19.18 11.67 18.44
CA PRO A 30 19.86 10.39 18.23
C PRO A 30 20.86 10.03 19.34
N THR A 31 21.14 10.95 20.27
CA THR A 31 22.04 10.75 21.41
C THR A 31 21.31 10.47 22.72
N ASP A 32 19.98 10.64 22.74
CA ASP A 32 19.17 10.36 23.92
C ASP A 32 18.72 8.89 23.92
N SER A 33 18.86 8.24 25.07
CA SER A 33 18.39 6.88 25.30
C SER A 33 16.86 6.77 25.36
N ASP A 34 16.14 7.89 25.45
CA ASP A 34 14.68 7.89 25.45
C ASP A 34 14.11 7.66 24.05
N THR A 35 13.76 6.39 23.81
CA THR A 35 13.17 5.87 22.58
C THR A 35 11.81 6.51 22.25
N PHE A 36 11.21 7.34 23.11
CA PHE A 36 9.97 8.10 22.89
C PHE A 36 9.91 9.35 23.80
N GLY A 37 9.46 10.50 23.27
CA GLY A 37 8.91 11.57 24.12
C GLY A 37 9.80 12.75 24.53
N THR A 38 11.04 12.87 24.07
CA THR A 38 11.79 14.12 24.28
C THR A 38 11.39 15.15 23.22
N VAL A 39 10.79 16.27 23.64
CA VAL A 39 10.55 17.41 22.75
C VAL A 39 11.88 17.90 22.23
N THR A 40 12.20 17.61 20.97
CA THR A 40 13.39 18.16 20.32
C THR A 40 13.05 19.49 19.66
N SER A 41 14.02 20.40 19.65
CA SER A 41 13.93 21.60 18.83
C SER A 41 13.88 21.20 17.35
N PRO A 42 13.08 21.86 16.49
CA PRO A 42 13.12 21.66 15.03
C PRO A 42 14.52 21.79 14.42
N SER A 43 15.42 22.55 15.07
CA SER A 43 16.84 22.65 14.67
C SER A 43 17.64 21.35 14.86
N GLN A 44 17.07 20.34 15.53
CA GLN A 44 17.65 19.01 15.76
C GLN A 44 17.00 17.93 14.89
N TRP A 45 16.00 18.26 14.08
CA TRP A 45 15.32 17.28 13.23
C TRP A 45 16.18 16.87 12.03
N GLY A 46 16.06 15.62 11.60
CA GLY A 46 16.90 15.02 10.56
C GLY A 46 18.28 14.64 11.07
N ILE A 47 19.16 14.22 10.17
CA ILE A 47 20.57 13.90 10.47
C ILE A 47 21.49 15.05 10.07
N ALA A 48 22.65 15.13 10.70
CA ALA A 48 23.66 16.13 10.34
C ALA A 48 24.22 15.86 8.92
N SER A 49 24.27 16.90 8.10
CA SER A 49 24.87 16.89 6.76
C SER A 49 25.59 18.22 6.54
N GLY A 50 26.86 18.29 6.95
CA GLY A 50 27.60 19.56 7.00
C GLY A 50 27.06 20.48 8.10
N SER A 51 26.77 21.74 7.76
CA SER A 51 26.12 22.70 8.65
C SER A 51 24.61 22.48 8.79
N ASP A 52 24.03 21.71 7.87
CA ASP A 52 22.60 21.56 7.74
C ASP A 52 22.13 20.25 8.39
N ARG A 53 20.82 20.14 8.58
CA ARG A 53 20.18 18.86 8.88
C ARG A 53 19.23 18.48 7.77
N VAL A 54 19.28 17.22 7.37
CA VAL A 54 18.54 16.69 6.22
C VAL A 54 17.72 15.46 6.64
N PRO A 55 16.57 15.21 6.01
CA PRO A 55 15.90 13.93 6.16
C PRO A 55 16.73 12.81 5.52
N THR A 56 16.48 11.57 5.95
CA THR A 56 17.04 10.38 5.30
C THR A 56 16.10 9.93 4.20
N VAL A 57 16.66 9.54 3.05
CA VAL A 57 15.95 8.90 1.95
C VAL A 57 15.66 7.46 2.35
N LEU A 58 14.39 7.08 2.36
CA LEU A 58 13.97 5.68 2.53
C LEU A 58 13.92 4.95 1.20
N ILE A 59 13.56 5.62 0.11
CA ILE A 59 13.60 5.01 -1.23
C ILE A 59 13.66 6.09 -2.31
N ASP A 60 14.42 5.81 -3.37
CA ASP A 60 14.60 6.64 -4.57
C ASP A 60 14.51 5.76 -5.83
N ASN A 61 15.22 4.63 -5.75
CA ASN A 61 15.25 3.57 -6.74
C ASN A 61 14.87 2.22 -6.13
N PHE A 62 14.41 1.29 -6.94
CA PHE A 62 14.05 -0.06 -6.51
C PHE A 62 14.37 -1.12 -7.56
N SER A 63 14.30 -2.40 -7.13
CA SER A 63 14.64 -3.59 -7.93
C SER A 63 16.14 -3.69 -8.23
N ALA A 64 16.95 -4.05 -7.24
CA ALA A 64 18.38 -4.26 -7.48
C ALA A 64 18.64 -5.41 -8.51
N PRO A 65 19.55 -5.24 -9.49
CA PRO A 65 20.45 -4.11 -9.71
C PRO A 65 19.94 -3.06 -10.72
N SER A 66 18.64 -2.99 -11.04
CA SER A 66 18.07 -1.97 -11.92
C SER A 66 17.80 -0.63 -11.23
N ASP A 67 18.08 0.45 -11.95
CA ASP A 67 17.98 1.86 -11.53
C ASP A 67 16.55 2.40 -11.68
N THR A 68 15.53 1.56 -11.44
CA THR A 68 14.13 1.92 -11.67
C THR A 68 13.70 2.97 -10.65
N LYS A 69 13.29 4.13 -11.16
CA LYS A 69 12.86 5.27 -10.35
C LYS A 69 11.47 4.99 -9.76
N VAL A 70 11.28 5.29 -8.48
CA VAL A 70 10.01 5.08 -7.75
C VAL A 70 8.81 5.76 -8.42
N GLY A 71 9.01 6.92 -9.06
CA GLY A 71 7.94 7.76 -9.58
C GLY A 71 7.51 8.82 -8.56
N PRO A 72 6.76 9.86 -8.98
CA PRO A 72 6.38 10.98 -8.11
C PRO A 72 5.42 10.53 -6.99
N ILE A 73 5.61 11.05 -5.78
CA ILE A 73 4.84 10.66 -4.58
C ILE A 73 4.13 11.91 -4.02
N PRO A 74 2.90 12.23 -4.48
CA PRO A 74 2.18 13.44 -4.07
C PRO A 74 1.39 13.26 -2.78
N SER A 75 1.03 12.03 -2.43
CA SER A 75 0.18 11.72 -1.28
C SER A 75 1.00 11.25 -0.07
N ALA A 76 0.44 11.46 1.13
CA ALA A 76 1.07 10.97 2.35
C ALA A 76 0.99 9.43 2.42
N PRO A 77 2.05 8.75 2.89
CA PRO A 77 2.01 7.30 3.08
C PRO A 77 1.08 6.91 4.23
N GLY A 78 0.49 5.71 4.15
CA GLY A 78 -0.09 5.01 5.29
C GLY A 78 1.00 4.30 6.09
N VAL A 79 0.88 4.25 7.41
CA VAL A 79 1.89 3.66 8.30
C VAL A 79 1.23 2.64 9.24
N THR A 80 1.90 1.52 9.50
CA THR A 80 1.50 0.55 10.53
C THR A 80 2.70 -0.16 11.13
N LEU A 81 2.46 -0.89 12.21
CA LEU A 81 3.37 -1.87 12.78
C LEU A 81 2.85 -3.27 12.45
N ASP A 82 3.74 -4.20 12.09
CA ASP A 82 3.39 -5.63 12.01
C ASP A 82 3.60 -6.36 13.34
N ASP A 83 3.14 -7.61 13.41
CA ASP A 83 3.25 -8.43 14.63
C ASP A 83 4.71 -8.79 15.00
N SER A 84 5.66 -8.59 14.08
CA SER A 84 7.10 -8.74 14.30
C SER A 84 7.78 -7.42 14.70
N GLY A 85 7.00 -6.35 14.92
CA GLY A 85 7.50 -5.03 15.29
C GLY A 85 8.15 -4.26 14.14
N GLN A 86 7.94 -4.66 12.88
CA GLN A 86 8.41 -3.92 11.71
C GLN A 86 7.45 -2.78 11.36
N TYR A 87 8.01 -1.58 11.17
CA TYR A 87 7.25 -0.43 10.71
C TYR A 87 7.09 -0.48 9.21
N TRP A 88 5.87 -0.45 8.72
CA TRP A 88 5.52 -0.51 7.32
C TRP A 88 4.99 0.82 6.82
N LEU A 89 5.39 1.20 5.61
CA LEU A 89 4.94 2.38 4.89
C LEU A 89 4.32 1.99 3.56
N PHE A 90 3.12 2.48 3.32
CA PHE A 90 2.33 2.20 2.13
C PHE A 90 2.08 3.47 1.35
N PHE A 91 2.46 3.49 0.08
CA PHE A 91 2.25 4.64 -0.80
C PHE A 91 2.15 4.17 -2.24
N GLY A 92 1.65 5.05 -3.10
CA GLY A 92 1.64 4.82 -4.54
C GLY A 92 2.16 6.03 -5.27
N THR A 93 2.42 5.86 -6.56
CA THR A 93 3.08 6.90 -7.36
C THR A 93 2.21 7.40 -8.51
N GLY A 94 2.49 8.63 -8.90
CA GLY A 94 1.84 9.32 -10.00
C GLY A 94 1.70 10.82 -9.75
N ARG A 95 1.40 11.56 -10.81
CA ARG A 95 1.17 13.01 -10.77
C ARG A 95 -0.03 13.34 -11.65
N TYR A 96 -0.88 14.27 -11.25
CA TYR A 96 -1.96 14.79 -12.11
C TYR A 96 -2.26 16.25 -11.77
N HIS A 97 -1.29 17.12 -12.05
CA HIS A 97 -1.34 18.55 -11.68
C HIS A 97 -1.28 19.48 -12.89
N SER A 98 -0.91 18.96 -14.06
CA SER A 98 -0.69 19.73 -15.28
C SER A 98 -1.34 19.05 -16.48
N ALA A 99 -1.55 19.81 -17.57
CA ALA A 99 -2.12 19.26 -18.79
C ALA A 99 -1.26 18.14 -19.41
N ALA A 100 0.07 18.22 -19.29
CA ALA A 100 1.00 17.19 -19.77
C ALA A 100 0.82 15.84 -19.05
N ASP A 101 0.31 15.87 -17.81
CA ASP A 101 0.03 14.64 -17.07
C ASP A 101 -1.13 13.85 -17.71
N LYS A 102 -1.99 14.44 -18.54
CA LYS A 102 -3.10 13.70 -19.18
C LYS A 102 -2.61 12.63 -20.17
N THR A 103 -1.45 12.85 -20.78
CA THR A 103 -0.90 11.98 -21.83
C THR A 103 0.35 11.22 -21.40
N ASN A 104 0.97 11.59 -20.27
CA ASN A 104 2.13 10.88 -19.75
C ASN A 104 1.77 9.42 -19.42
N SER A 105 2.55 8.50 -19.94
CA SER A 105 2.35 7.05 -19.81
C SER A 105 3.46 6.37 -19.01
N ASP A 106 4.22 7.13 -18.22
CA ASP A 106 5.26 6.56 -17.38
C ASP A 106 4.63 5.61 -16.38
N THR A 107 5.19 4.40 -16.30
CA THR A 107 4.72 3.36 -15.39
C THR A 107 4.77 3.84 -13.95
N GLN A 108 3.72 3.55 -13.20
CA GLN A 108 3.59 3.86 -11.79
C GLN A 108 3.41 2.59 -10.96
N TYR A 109 3.56 2.72 -9.65
CA TYR A 109 3.68 1.59 -8.75
C TYR A 109 2.93 1.85 -7.43
N LEU A 110 2.58 0.76 -6.75
CA LEU A 110 2.20 0.76 -5.34
C LEU A 110 3.28 0.04 -4.55
N PHE A 111 3.56 0.54 -3.36
CA PHE A 111 4.64 0.07 -2.51
C PHE A 111 4.14 -0.25 -1.10
N GLY A 112 4.78 -1.26 -0.51
CA GLY A 112 4.86 -1.45 0.93
C GLY A 112 6.32 -1.64 1.30
N ILE A 113 6.93 -0.69 2.01
CA ILE A 113 8.34 -0.74 2.41
C ILE A 113 8.47 -0.71 3.93
N LYS A 114 9.57 -1.25 4.47
CA LYS A 114 9.85 -1.23 5.92
C LYS A 114 10.70 -0.03 6.29
N ASP A 115 10.48 0.58 7.46
CA ASP A 115 11.45 1.51 8.06
C ASP A 115 12.39 0.74 9.01
N PRO A 116 13.67 0.54 8.63
CA PRO A 116 14.61 -0.21 9.45
C PRO A 116 15.13 0.60 10.64
N VAL A 117 14.90 1.92 10.70
CA VAL A 117 15.54 2.76 11.72
C VAL A 117 14.88 2.59 13.08
N LEU A 118 13.55 2.58 13.13
CA LEU A 118 12.80 2.43 14.37
C LEU A 118 12.94 1.03 14.98
N THR A 119 13.33 0.03 14.18
CA THR A 119 13.57 -1.35 14.61
C THR A 119 15.04 -1.64 14.94
N GLY A 120 15.93 -0.66 14.79
CA GLY A 120 17.38 -0.86 14.95
C GLY A 120 18.05 -1.62 13.81
N GLY A 121 17.34 -1.91 12.71
CA GLY A 121 17.89 -2.51 11.50
C GLY A 121 18.81 -1.56 10.70
N CYS A 122 18.71 -0.25 10.91
CA CYS A 122 19.63 0.73 10.35
C CYS A 122 19.90 1.90 11.31
N THR A 123 21.16 2.31 11.43
CA THR A 123 21.54 3.57 12.10
C THR A 123 21.80 4.63 11.04
N GLN A 124 21.09 5.76 11.09
CA GLN A 124 21.24 6.82 10.08
C GLN A 124 22.58 7.55 10.28
N SER A 125 23.50 7.38 9.33
CA SER A 125 24.81 8.04 9.33
C SER A 125 25.00 8.95 8.13
N THR A 126 24.29 8.71 7.03
CA THR A 126 24.23 9.58 5.85
C THR A 126 22.79 9.69 5.37
N SER A 127 22.51 10.58 4.42
CA SER A 127 21.15 10.78 3.91
C SER A 127 20.62 9.58 3.13
N THR A 128 21.44 8.60 2.76
CA THR A 128 21.07 7.49 1.87
C THR A 128 21.45 6.10 2.41
N ASN A 129 22.07 5.99 3.59
CA ASN A 129 22.56 4.70 4.09
C ASN A 129 21.47 3.75 4.61
N CYS A 130 20.23 4.22 4.73
CA CYS A 130 19.06 3.43 5.15
C CYS A 130 18.01 3.31 4.03
N GLU A 131 18.41 3.45 2.77
CA GLU A 131 17.51 3.22 1.63
C GLU A 131 17.03 1.76 1.59
N GLN A 132 15.81 1.55 1.11
CA GLN A 132 15.10 0.28 1.06
C GLN A 132 14.75 -0.02 -0.41
N ASN A 133 15.70 -0.64 -1.11
CA ASN A 133 15.66 -0.86 -2.56
C ASN A 133 15.52 -2.35 -2.96
N ASP A 134 15.69 -3.29 -2.03
CA ASP A 134 15.56 -4.73 -2.23
C ASP A 134 14.12 -5.19 -1.95
N LEU A 135 13.24 -4.89 -2.91
CA LEU A 135 11.80 -5.17 -2.82
C LEU A 135 11.40 -6.41 -3.63
N VAL A 136 10.39 -7.13 -3.15
CA VAL A 136 9.78 -8.23 -3.91
C VAL A 136 8.80 -7.68 -4.95
N ASN A 137 9.00 -8.04 -6.22
CA ASN A 137 8.03 -7.75 -7.27
C ASN A 137 6.84 -8.70 -7.18
N VAL A 138 5.67 -8.18 -6.80
CA VAL A 138 4.43 -8.97 -6.70
C VAL A 138 3.40 -8.61 -7.77
N SER A 139 3.83 -7.93 -8.84
CA SER A 139 2.95 -7.43 -9.91
C SER A 139 2.17 -8.57 -10.61
N GLY A 140 2.83 -9.70 -10.85
CA GLY A 140 2.23 -10.86 -11.50
C GLY A 140 1.56 -11.84 -10.55
N ALA A 141 1.55 -11.57 -9.23
CA ALA A 141 1.16 -12.57 -8.24
C ALA A 141 -0.36 -12.84 -8.23
N THR A 142 -0.78 -14.09 -8.30
CA THR A 142 -2.19 -14.48 -8.17
C THR A 142 -2.37 -15.40 -6.99
N ILE A 143 -3.40 -15.12 -6.18
CA ILE A 143 -3.74 -15.90 -4.99
C ILE A 143 -4.97 -16.75 -5.32
N CYS A 144 -4.77 -18.04 -5.34
CA CYS A 144 -5.77 -19.03 -5.65
C CYS A 144 -6.40 -19.57 -4.36
N ILE A 145 -7.73 -19.44 -4.23
CA ILE A 145 -8.51 -19.92 -3.08
C ILE A 145 -8.98 -21.36 -3.34
N VAL A 146 -9.39 -21.64 -4.58
CA VAL A 146 -9.78 -22.99 -5.02
C VAL A 146 -9.02 -23.32 -6.30
N CYS A 147 -7.99 -24.15 -6.18
CA CYS A 147 -7.05 -24.44 -7.26
C CYS A 147 -7.41 -25.75 -7.94
N THR A 148 -8.00 -25.66 -9.13
CA THR A 148 -8.39 -26.81 -9.92
C THR A 148 -7.15 -27.49 -10.49
N GLY A 149 -6.81 -28.67 -9.97
CA GLY A 149 -5.73 -29.50 -10.52
C GLY A 149 -4.35 -29.33 -9.87
N GLY A 150 -4.25 -28.65 -8.72
CA GLY A 150 -2.99 -28.53 -7.99
C GLY A 150 -3.16 -27.95 -6.58
N THR A 151 -2.05 -27.84 -5.85
CA THR A 151 -1.99 -27.28 -4.49
C THR A 151 -1.23 -25.95 -4.42
N THR A 152 -0.89 -25.38 -5.58
CA THR A 152 -0.15 -24.13 -5.67
C THR A 152 -1.10 -22.96 -5.45
N GLU A 153 -1.07 -22.40 -4.25
CA GLU A 153 -1.91 -21.27 -3.84
C GLU A 153 -1.42 -19.95 -4.44
N VAL A 154 -0.10 -19.77 -4.58
CA VAL A 154 0.50 -18.55 -5.13
C VAL A 154 1.17 -18.85 -6.46
N THR A 155 0.84 -18.05 -7.48
CA THR A 155 1.50 -18.09 -8.79
C THR A 155 2.02 -16.71 -9.16
N GLY A 156 2.90 -16.62 -10.17
CA GLY A 156 3.43 -15.34 -10.66
C GLY A 156 4.58 -14.73 -9.84
N VAL A 157 5.06 -15.46 -8.83
CA VAL A 157 6.29 -15.14 -8.08
C VAL A 157 7.19 -16.38 -8.08
N SER A 158 8.43 -16.24 -8.55
CA SER A 158 9.35 -17.36 -8.71
C SER A 158 9.70 -17.99 -7.36
N GLY A 159 9.61 -19.33 -7.27
CA GLY A 159 9.99 -20.08 -6.07
C GLY A 159 8.98 -20.04 -4.91
N VAL A 160 7.85 -19.33 -5.08
CA VAL A 160 6.81 -19.21 -4.06
C VAL A 160 5.60 -20.07 -4.43
N THR A 161 5.07 -20.82 -3.45
CA THR A 161 3.92 -21.72 -3.68
C THR A 161 2.73 -21.48 -2.75
N THR A 162 2.96 -20.89 -1.58
CA THR A 162 1.91 -20.58 -0.58
C THR A 162 1.98 -19.12 -0.14
N LEU A 163 0.88 -18.58 0.37
CA LEU A 163 0.78 -17.17 0.75
C LEU A 163 1.47 -16.92 2.09
N GLU A 164 1.03 -17.61 3.12
CA GLU A 164 1.47 -17.39 4.50
C GLU A 164 2.57 -18.37 4.92
N GLY A 165 3.45 -17.90 5.81
CA GLY A 165 4.56 -18.67 6.37
C GLY A 165 5.83 -17.84 6.57
N THR A 166 6.84 -18.47 7.16
CA THR A 166 8.13 -17.83 7.47
C THR A 166 9.25 -18.23 6.49
N SER A 167 9.06 -19.29 5.71
CA SER A 167 10.01 -19.73 4.68
C SER A 167 9.96 -18.81 3.45
N THR A 168 11.09 -18.63 2.77
CA THR A 168 11.16 -17.89 1.50
C THR A 168 10.43 -18.57 0.33
N THR A 169 9.96 -19.81 0.53
CA THR A 169 9.03 -20.50 -0.38
C THR A 169 7.57 -20.08 -0.21
N THR A 170 7.29 -19.27 0.82
CA THR A 170 5.99 -18.63 1.06
C THR A 170 6.10 -17.15 0.72
N LEU A 171 5.02 -16.52 0.24
CA LEU A 171 5.09 -15.13 -0.19
C LEU A 171 5.40 -14.19 0.98
N GLN A 172 4.74 -14.40 2.12
CA GLN A 172 4.98 -13.65 3.35
C GLN A 172 6.42 -13.82 3.83
N GLY A 173 6.96 -15.04 3.88
CA GLY A 173 8.35 -15.27 4.28
C GLY A 173 9.36 -14.65 3.30
N LEU A 174 9.09 -14.71 2.00
CA LEU A 174 9.92 -14.05 0.98
C LEU A 174 9.94 -12.54 1.19
N VAL A 175 8.78 -11.90 1.33
CA VAL A 175 8.67 -10.46 1.57
C VAL A 175 9.26 -10.08 2.93
N GLN A 176 9.13 -10.94 3.93
CA GLN A 176 9.74 -10.71 5.24
C GLN A 176 11.26 -10.78 5.20
N SER A 177 11.85 -11.60 4.32
CA SER A 177 13.30 -11.66 4.09
C SER A 177 13.86 -10.47 3.29
N LYS A 178 12.99 -9.54 2.85
CA LYS A 178 13.29 -8.41 1.99
C LYS A 178 12.85 -7.09 2.64
N GLU A 179 13.14 -5.99 1.97
CA GLU A 179 12.87 -4.63 2.48
C GLU A 179 11.41 -4.19 2.23
N GLY A 180 10.63 -5.03 1.54
CA GLY A 180 9.23 -4.81 1.28
C GLY A 180 8.77 -5.45 -0.03
N TRP A 181 7.74 -4.87 -0.63
CA TRP A 181 7.14 -5.30 -1.88
C TRP A 181 6.75 -4.11 -2.75
N PHE A 182 6.63 -4.35 -4.05
CA PHE A 182 6.01 -3.42 -4.98
C PHE A 182 5.11 -4.15 -5.97
N THR A 183 4.07 -3.46 -6.44
CA THR A 183 3.28 -3.88 -7.60
C THR A 183 3.24 -2.77 -8.62
N THR A 184 3.50 -3.12 -9.87
CA THR A 184 3.31 -2.26 -11.04
C THR A 184 1.82 -2.05 -11.27
N LEU A 185 1.42 -0.82 -11.57
CA LEU A 185 0.08 -0.52 -12.05
C LEU A 185 -0.04 -0.98 -13.52
N PRO A 186 -0.94 -1.92 -13.84
CA PRO A 186 -0.96 -2.59 -15.13
C PRO A 186 -1.57 -1.74 -16.24
N ALA A 187 -2.47 -0.80 -15.93
CA ALA A 187 -3.09 0.02 -16.95
C ALA A 187 -2.17 1.19 -17.35
N THR A 188 -2.14 1.47 -18.64
CA THR A 188 -1.42 2.64 -19.18
C THR A 188 -1.96 3.91 -18.54
N ARG A 189 -1.06 4.77 -18.06
CA ARG A 189 -1.38 6.05 -17.40
C ARG A 189 -2.18 5.92 -16.10
N GLU A 190 -2.17 4.76 -15.47
CA GLU A 190 -2.71 4.55 -14.14
C GLU A 190 -1.81 5.18 -13.07
N ARG A 191 -2.41 5.82 -12.06
CA ARG A 191 -1.71 6.57 -11.02
C ARG A 191 -2.36 6.45 -9.67
N ALA A 192 -1.57 6.42 -8.61
CA ALA A 192 -2.05 6.56 -7.25
C ALA A 192 -1.82 8.01 -6.76
N LEU A 193 -2.90 8.74 -6.53
CA LEU A 193 -2.86 10.19 -6.28
C LEU A 193 -3.35 10.57 -4.87
N VAL A 194 -4.00 9.63 -4.19
CA VAL A 194 -4.56 9.82 -2.85
C VAL A 194 -3.85 8.90 -1.86
N SER A 195 -3.90 9.26 -0.58
CA SER A 195 -3.33 8.43 0.48
C SER A 195 -4.11 7.12 0.60
N PRO A 196 -3.42 5.99 0.85
CA PRO A 196 -4.09 4.72 1.07
C PRO A 196 -4.90 4.71 2.37
N THR A 197 -5.76 3.72 2.52
CA THR A 197 -6.49 3.46 3.77
C THR A 197 -6.17 2.05 4.25
N LEU A 198 -5.68 1.91 5.48
CA LEU A 198 -5.35 0.61 6.05
C LEU A 198 -6.37 0.24 7.14
N ILE A 199 -6.93 -0.96 7.05
CA ILE A 199 -7.73 -1.55 8.13
C ILE A 199 -7.67 -3.08 8.05
N GLY A 200 -7.56 -3.75 9.22
CA GLY A 200 -7.63 -5.21 9.29
C GLY A 200 -6.63 -5.91 8.37
N GLY A 201 -5.38 -5.45 8.35
CA GLY A 201 -4.32 -6.01 7.50
C GLY A 201 -4.48 -5.76 5.98
N THR A 202 -5.51 -5.02 5.55
CA THR A 202 -5.74 -4.71 4.13
C THR A 202 -5.50 -3.22 3.87
N VAL A 203 -4.65 -2.93 2.89
CA VAL A 203 -4.37 -1.59 2.38
C VAL A 203 -5.19 -1.35 1.12
N PHE A 204 -6.06 -0.35 1.17
CA PHE A 204 -6.88 0.09 0.06
C PHE A 204 -6.20 1.23 -0.68
N PHE A 205 -5.93 1.03 -1.97
CA PHE A 205 -5.37 2.04 -2.87
C PHE A 205 -6.37 2.37 -3.98
N PRO A 206 -7.00 3.54 -3.93
CA PRO A 206 -7.67 4.10 -5.10
C PRO A 206 -6.63 4.62 -6.09
N THR A 207 -6.73 4.16 -7.33
CA THR A 207 -5.92 4.63 -8.47
C THR A 207 -6.82 5.26 -9.51
N PHE A 208 -6.24 6.10 -10.36
CA PHE A 208 -6.92 6.81 -11.43
C PHE A 208 -6.21 6.53 -12.76
N ILE A 209 -6.98 6.10 -13.75
CA ILE A 209 -6.55 5.89 -15.13
C ILE A 209 -6.98 7.13 -15.92
N THR A 210 -6.01 7.87 -16.44
CA THR A 210 -6.31 9.04 -17.25
C THR A 210 -6.87 8.62 -18.61
N PRO A 211 -7.88 9.33 -19.16
CA PRO A 211 -8.50 8.97 -20.43
C PRO A 211 -7.53 9.12 -21.61
N ASP A 212 -7.84 8.43 -22.70
CA ASP A 212 -7.04 8.42 -23.93
C ASP A 212 -7.72 9.18 -25.07
N ASP A 213 -8.03 10.47 -24.87
CA ASP A 213 -8.02 11.49 -25.92
C ASP A 213 -8.61 12.84 -25.45
N SER A 214 -8.13 13.90 -26.10
CA SER A 214 -8.46 15.31 -25.95
C SER A 214 -8.23 15.93 -24.55
N ALA A 215 -7.36 16.94 -24.52
CA ALA A 215 -7.09 17.76 -23.34
C ALA A 215 -8.34 18.48 -22.76
N CYS A 216 -9.50 18.38 -23.42
CA CYS A 216 -10.75 19.04 -23.10
C CYS A 216 -11.65 18.27 -22.11
N GLU A 217 -11.42 16.97 -21.88
CA GLU A 217 -12.23 16.18 -20.94
C GLU A 217 -11.44 15.82 -19.66
N GLY A 218 -11.08 16.84 -18.88
CA GLY A 218 -10.27 16.67 -17.66
C GLY A 218 -10.85 15.76 -16.56
N SER A 219 -12.08 15.27 -16.75
CA SER A 219 -12.84 14.48 -15.77
C SER A 219 -13.36 13.15 -16.31
N SER A 220 -12.92 12.67 -17.48
CA SER A 220 -13.46 11.45 -18.13
C SER A 220 -12.72 10.13 -17.84
N GLY A 221 -11.69 10.15 -16.99
CA GLY A 221 -10.96 8.94 -16.59
C GLY A 221 -11.76 8.01 -15.67
N THR A 222 -11.23 6.81 -15.43
CA THR A 222 -11.84 5.81 -14.53
C THR A 222 -10.93 5.56 -13.34
N SER A 223 -11.49 5.03 -12.25
CA SER A 223 -10.70 4.70 -11.07
C SER A 223 -10.78 3.21 -10.75
N THR A 224 -9.71 2.67 -10.17
CA THR A 224 -9.62 1.28 -9.72
C THR A 224 -9.33 1.29 -8.22
N LEU A 225 -9.92 0.34 -7.49
CA LEU A 225 -9.62 0.12 -6.08
C LEU A 225 -8.82 -1.16 -5.93
N TYR A 226 -7.60 -1.07 -5.45
CA TYR A 226 -6.83 -2.23 -4.99
C TYR A 226 -7.09 -2.46 -3.51
N ALA A 227 -7.13 -3.73 -3.10
CA ALA A 227 -7.17 -4.14 -1.70
C ALA A 227 -6.07 -5.18 -1.48
N LEU A 228 -4.94 -4.73 -0.93
CA LEU A 228 -3.71 -5.52 -0.81
C LEU A 228 -3.46 -5.93 0.63
N PHE A 229 -3.06 -7.17 0.86
CA PHE A 229 -2.56 -7.61 2.15
C PHE A 229 -1.25 -6.91 2.46
N TYR A 230 -1.19 -6.26 3.61
CA TYR A 230 -0.12 -5.33 3.95
C TYR A 230 1.27 -6.00 3.98
N LEU A 231 1.35 -7.29 4.33
CA LEU A 231 2.61 -8.04 4.39
C LEU A 231 3.09 -8.58 3.04
N THR A 232 2.24 -8.65 2.01
CA THR A 232 2.62 -9.30 0.75
C THR A 232 2.35 -8.47 -0.50
N GLY A 233 1.54 -7.42 -0.42
CA GLY A 233 1.18 -6.61 -1.58
C GLY A 233 0.26 -7.30 -2.60
N THR A 234 -0.38 -8.39 -2.20
CA THR A 234 -1.29 -9.19 -3.04
C THR A 234 -2.71 -9.19 -2.49
N ALA A 235 -3.66 -9.82 -3.17
CA ALA A 235 -4.90 -10.21 -2.52
C ALA A 235 -4.62 -11.17 -1.32
N TYR A 236 -5.62 -11.41 -0.48
CA TYR A 236 -5.55 -12.36 0.63
C TYR A 236 -6.50 -13.54 0.41
N THR A 237 -6.25 -14.66 1.10
CA THR A 237 -7.06 -15.89 1.03
C THR A 237 -8.50 -15.69 1.46
N GLU A 238 -8.73 -14.79 2.42
CA GLU A 238 -10.03 -14.19 2.69
C GLU A 238 -10.17 -12.91 1.85
N PRO A 239 -10.85 -12.97 0.70
CA PRO A 239 -10.73 -11.94 -0.32
C PRO A 239 -11.52 -10.68 0.05
N ALA A 240 -10.79 -9.59 0.28
CA ALA A 240 -11.36 -8.29 0.65
C ALA A 240 -12.33 -7.72 -0.38
N LEU A 241 -12.22 -8.12 -1.65
CA LEU A 241 -13.06 -7.66 -2.78
C LEU A 241 -13.79 -8.80 -3.49
N GLY A 242 -13.87 -9.98 -2.86
CA GLY A 242 -14.47 -11.17 -3.45
C GLY A 242 -13.55 -11.89 -4.44
N THR A 243 -14.12 -12.82 -5.20
CA THR A 243 -13.36 -13.74 -6.05
C THR A 243 -13.68 -13.58 -7.52
N GLU A 244 -12.81 -14.12 -8.36
CA GLU A 244 -13.00 -14.31 -9.79
C GLU A 244 -12.59 -15.73 -10.19
N VAL A 245 -13.13 -16.22 -11.31
CA VAL A 245 -12.78 -17.54 -11.85
C VAL A 245 -11.97 -17.32 -13.12
N ASP A 246 -10.77 -17.91 -13.19
CA ASP A 246 -9.93 -17.81 -14.38
C ASP A 246 -10.34 -18.81 -15.49
N GLY A 247 -9.71 -18.69 -16.66
CA GLY A 247 -9.99 -19.57 -17.80
C GLY A 247 -9.62 -21.04 -17.59
N SER A 248 -8.89 -21.36 -16.51
CA SER A 248 -8.53 -22.72 -16.12
C SER A 248 -9.49 -23.30 -15.07
N GLY A 249 -10.44 -22.51 -14.57
CA GLY A 249 -11.41 -22.91 -13.54
C GLY A 249 -10.96 -22.64 -12.11
N ASN A 250 -9.80 -22.01 -11.88
CA ASN A 250 -9.36 -21.67 -10.53
C ASN A 250 -10.19 -20.50 -10.01
N THR A 251 -10.58 -20.56 -8.73
CA THR A 251 -11.16 -19.41 -8.04
C THR A 251 -10.05 -18.62 -7.38
N ASN A 252 -9.81 -17.41 -7.87
CA ASN A 252 -8.77 -16.51 -7.42
C ASN A 252 -9.35 -15.35 -6.59
N ALA A 253 -8.59 -14.88 -5.62
CA ALA A 253 -8.93 -13.69 -4.85
C ALA A 253 -8.73 -12.43 -5.71
N LYS A 254 -9.75 -11.57 -5.81
CA LYS A 254 -9.62 -10.31 -6.54
C LYS A 254 -8.66 -9.38 -5.83
N ARG A 255 -7.62 -8.96 -6.55
CA ARG A 255 -6.68 -7.92 -6.11
C ARG A 255 -7.30 -6.52 -6.18
N SER A 256 -8.16 -6.29 -7.16
CA SER A 256 -8.77 -4.99 -7.40
C SER A 256 -10.17 -5.09 -8.01
N ILE A 257 -10.91 -3.99 -7.96
CA ILE A 257 -12.19 -3.80 -8.64
C ILE A 257 -12.23 -2.40 -9.28
N ALA A 258 -13.03 -2.23 -10.33
CA ALA A 258 -13.34 -0.89 -10.84
C ALA A 258 -14.17 -0.11 -9.81
N ILE A 259 -13.78 1.13 -9.53
CA ILE A 259 -14.61 2.08 -8.79
C ILE A 259 -15.60 2.64 -9.80
N GLY A 260 -16.86 2.20 -9.70
CA GLY A 260 -17.91 2.62 -10.62
C GLY A 260 -18.02 4.15 -10.74
N GLY A 261 -18.42 4.60 -11.92
CA GLY A 261 -18.49 6.02 -12.27
C GLY A 261 -17.23 6.51 -13.01
N ILE A 262 -17.18 7.82 -13.20
CA ILE A 262 -16.12 8.51 -13.94
C ILE A 262 -15.46 9.52 -12.99
N GLY A 263 -14.16 9.72 -13.13
CA GLY A 263 -13.37 10.69 -12.40
C GLY A 263 -12.41 10.04 -11.41
N MET A 264 -11.62 10.91 -10.78
CA MET A 264 -10.62 10.51 -9.79
C MET A 264 -11.30 10.13 -8.47
N ALA A 265 -10.96 8.97 -7.94
CA ALA A 265 -11.42 8.50 -6.65
C ALA A 265 -10.78 9.26 -5.47
N SER A 266 -11.59 9.54 -4.44
CA SER A 266 -11.12 9.99 -3.13
C SER A 266 -10.41 8.86 -2.37
N GLN A 267 -9.76 9.22 -1.26
CA GLN A 267 -9.41 8.23 -0.23
C GLN A 267 -10.66 7.46 0.21
N VAL A 268 -10.47 6.18 0.58
CA VAL A 268 -11.57 5.33 1.07
C VAL A 268 -12.00 5.77 2.47
N ALA A 269 -13.29 6.08 2.63
CA ALA A 269 -13.91 6.20 3.95
C ALA A 269 -14.44 4.85 4.39
N ILE A 270 -14.15 4.47 5.64
CA ILE A 270 -14.53 3.16 6.19
C ILE A 270 -15.63 3.32 7.23
N HIS A 271 -16.65 2.48 7.13
CA HIS A 271 -17.67 2.27 8.15
C HIS A 271 -17.64 0.81 8.60
N ILE A 272 -17.52 0.58 9.90
CA ILE A 272 -17.62 -0.76 10.51
C ILE A 272 -19.02 -0.87 11.13
N GLY A 273 -19.84 -1.76 10.56
CA GLY A 273 -21.23 -1.94 10.96
C GLY A 273 -21.55 -3.34 11.48
N GLY A 274 -22.83 -3.59 11.71
CA GLY A 274 -23.33 -4.94 11.97
C GLY A 274 -23.08 -5.88 10.78
N GLN A 275 -23.11 -7.18 11.05
CA GLN A 275 -23.00 -8.18 9.99
C GLN A 275 -24.26 -8.16 9.12
N GLY A 276 -24.09 -7.84 7.85
CA GLY A 276 -25.13 -7.90 6.84
C GLY A 276 -24.96 -9.10 5.90
N THR A 277 -25.57 -9.00 4.72
CA THR A 277 -25.54 -10.06 3.69
C THR A 277 -24.79 -9.66 2.42
N GLY A 278 -24.28 -8.41 2.33
CA GLY A 278 -23.54 -7.91 1.18
C GLY A 278 -22.21 -8.64 0.98
N GLY A 279 -22.01 -9.20 -0.20
CA GLY A 279 -20.78 -9.90 -0.58
C GLY A 279 -19.60 -8.94 -0.79
N ALA A 280 -18.38 -9.41 -0.54
CA ALA A 280 -17.17 -8.63 -0.75
C ALA A 280 -17.05 -8.15 -2.22
N GLY A 281 -16.65 -6.89 -2.41
CA GLY A 281 -16.56 -6.20 -3.69
C GLY A 281 -17.88 -5.65 -4.25
N ALA A 282 -19.04 -5.91 -3.60
CA ALA A 282 -20.35 -5.44 -4.07
C ALA A 282 -20.93 -4.31 -3.20
N ALA A 283 -21.79 -3.48 -3.76
CA ALA A 283 -22.60 -2.53 -2.98
C ALA A 283 -23.70 -3.28 -2.19
N SER A 284 -24.11 -2.76 -1.03
CA SER A 284 -25.15 -3.37 -0.20
C SER A 284 -25.83 -2.39 0.73
N ASN A 285 -27.17 -2.36 0.66
CA ASN A 285 -28.01 -1.63 1.61
C ASN A 285 -28.32 -2.45 2.87
N ALA A 286 -28.08 -3.77 2.85
CA ALA A 286 -28.34 -4.68 3.97
C ALA A 286 -27.13 -4.82 4.91
N GLY A 287 -26.11 -3.98 4.76
CA GLY A 287 -24.81 -4.13 5.40
C GLY A 287 -23.95 -5.21 4.74
N CYS A 288 -22.69 -5.30 5.17
CA CYS A 288 -21.69 -6.18 4.58
C CYS A 288 -21.49 -7.44 5.42
N ALA A 289 -21.34 -8.59 4.76
CA ALA A 289 -21.06 -9.85 5.44
C ALA A 289 -19.72 -9.80 6.21
N GLY A 290 -18.74 -9.08 5.66
CA GLY A 290 -17.46 -8.78 6.31
C GLY A 290 -17.49 -7.61 7.30
N ARG A 291 -18.67 -7.04 7.60
CA ARG A 291 -18.92 -5.90 8.52
C ARG A 291 -18.25 -4.57 8.13
N VAL A 292 -17.37 -4.57 7.14
CA VAL A 292 -16.70 -3.37 6.65
C VAL A 292 -17.36 -2.90 5.36
N THR A 293 -17.82 -1.66 5.38
CA THR A 293 -18.34 -0.94 4.23
C THR A 293 -17.37 0.18 3.89
N GLY A 294 -16.85 0.16 2.66
CA GLY A 294 -16.05 1.25 2.12
C GLY A 294 -16.87 2.18 1.24
N PHE A 295 -16.53 3.46 1.29
CA PHE A 295 -17.10 4.50 0.45
C PHE A 295 -15.99 5.26 -0.25
N VAL A 296 -16.18 5.52 -1.54
CA VAL A 296 -15.29 6.35 -2.35
C VAL A 296 -16.13 7.34 -3.11
N GLN A 297 -15.74 8.60 -3.10
CA GLN A 297 -16.36 9.64 -3.92
C GLN A 297 -15.49 9.92 -5.13
N SER A 298 -16.08 9.94 -6.33
CA SER A 298 -15.38 10.40 -7.53
C SER A 298 -15.37 11.92 -7.60
N SER A 299 -14.42 12.49 -8.34
CA SER A 299 -14.34 13.93 -8.62
C SER A 299 -15.56 14.47 -9.39
N THR A 300 -16.40 13.60 -9.95
CA THR A 300 -17.68 13.95 -10.60
C THR A 300 -18.87 13.95 -9.61
N GLY A 301 -18.63 13.63 -8.34
CA GLY A 301 -19.65 13.60 -7.30
C GLY A 301 -20.38 12.26 -7.16
N THR A 302 -19.96 11.21 -7.88
CA THR A 302 -20.55 9.87 -7.72
C THR A 302 -20.01 9.23 -6.45
N LEU A 303 -20.90 8.78 -5.57
CA LEU A 303 -20.54 8.02 -4.38
C LEU A 303 -20.66 6.52 -4.68
N THR A 304 -19.54 5.80 -4.58
CA THR A 304 -19.48 4.36 -4.79
C THR A 304 -19.27 3.67 -3.45
N GLN A 305 -20.18 2.75 -3.13
CA GLN A 305 -20.12 1.90 -1.95
C GLN A 305 -19.61 0.51 -2.36
N PHE A 306 -18.78 -0.11 -1.51
CA PHE A 306 -18.42 -1.51 -1.63
C PHE A 306 -18.36 -2.18 -0.26
N CYS A 307 -18.67 -3.46 -0.23
CA CYS A 307 -18.48 -4.31 0.93
C CYS A 307 -17.09 -4.91 0.91
N SER A 308 -16.50 -5.04 2.09
CA SER A 308 -15.19 -5.66 2.24
C SER A 308 -15.14 -6.59 3.45
N LYS A 309 -14.23 -7.56 3.36
CA LYS A 309 -13.82 -8.43 4.45
C LYS A 309 -12.29 -8.35 4.53
N PRO A 310 -11.72 -7.42 5.31
CA PRO A 310 -10.27 -7.30 5.43
C PRO A 310 -9.62 -8.61 5.88
N ALA A 311 -8.33 -8.75 5.57
CA ALA A 311 -7.55 -9.97 5.81
C ALA A 311 -7.58 -10.42 7.28
N LEU A 312 -7.52 -9.46 8.20
CA LEU A 312 -7.57 -9.63 9.64
C LEU A 312 -8.79 -8.90 10.21
N SER A 313 -9.26 -9.33 11.39
CA SER A 313 -10.36 -8.66 12.07
C SER A 313 -9.97 -7.22 12.43
N GLY A 314 -10.75 -6.25 11.94
CA GLY A 314 -10.57 -4.83 12.22
C GLY A 314 -11.27 -4.33 13.48
N TRP A 315 -11.88 -5.21 14.28
CA TRP A 315 -12.62 -4.83 15.48
C TRP A 315 -12.24 -5.70 16.69
N SER A 316 -12.34 -5.11 17.88
CA SER A 316 -12.05 -5.79 19.14
C SER A 316 -13.06 -6.89 19.42
N HIS A 317 -12.57 -8.06 19.82
CA HIS A 317 -13.39 -9.12 20.40
C HIS A 317 -13.59 -8.84 21.90
N TYR A 318 -14.78 -9.11 22.42
CA TYR A 318 -14.99 -9.15 23.87
C TYR A 318 -14.26 -10.37 24.43
N VAL A 319 -13.18 -10.16 25.19
CA VAL A 319 -12.55 -11.20 26.01
C VAL A 319 -13.11 -11.04 27.42
N SER A 320 -14.06 -11.90 27.78
CA SER A 320 -14.61 -11.97 29.14
C SER A 320 -13.88 -13.07 29.91
N TRP A 321 -13.26 -12.72 31.03
CA TRP A 321 -12.70 -13.68 31.98
C TRP A 321 -13.83 -14.18 32.88
N ILE A 322 -14.33 -15.39 32.63
CA ILE A 322 -15.19 -16.08 33.62
C ILE A 322 -14.25 -16.63 34.69
N GLY A 323 -14.16 -15.92 35.82
CA GLY A 323 -13.57 -16.46 37.03
C GLY A 323 -14.53 -17.45 37.66
N GLU A 324 -14.34 -18.75 37.40
CA GLU A 324 -15.02 -19.79 38.17
C GLU A 324 -14.51 -19.74 39.62
N ARG A 325 -15.27 -19.08 40.50
CA ARG A 325 -15.13 -19.30 41.94
C ARG A 325 -15.73 -20.68 42.23
N SER A 326 -14.87 -21.66 42.47
CA SER A 326 -15.26 -22.91 43.13
C SER A 326 -15.85 -22.54 44.50
N ILE A 327 -17.10 -22.94 44.73
CA ILE A 327 -17.84 -22.79 46.00
C ILE A 327 -17.31 -23.79 47.01
#